data_AF-A0A5S3R211-F1
#
_entry.id   AF-A0A5S3R211-F1
#
_cell.length_a   1.000
_cell.length_b   1.000
_cell.length_c   1.000
_cell.angle_alpha   90.00
_cell.angle_beta   90.00
_cell.angle_gamma   90.00
#
_symmetry.space_group_name_H-M   'P 1'
#
loop_
_entity.id
_entity.type
_entity.pdbx_description
1 polymer ?
#
loop_
_entity_poly.entity_id
_entity_poly.type
_entity_poly.pdbx_seq_one_letter_code
_entity_poly.pdbx_strand_id
1 'polypeptide(L)'
;MNFTLLDDTDVSQAYAAYLRELRKQAKLSRSALAERSCVPAATIKKFELTGQISFRQLLLLWQTLDSLDRLYQLTQPSKERAAIPTSIDEVLKDEF
;
A
#
# COMPACT_ATOMS: atom_id res chain seq x y z
N MET A 1 28.59 6.52 -0.55
CA MET A 1 27.30 5.91 -0.20
C MET A 1 26.21 6.85 -0.70
N ASN A 2 25.50 6.50 -1.78
CA ASN A 2 24.33 7.26 -2.19
C ASN A 2 23.15 6.75 -1.36
N PHE A 3 22.75 7.52 -0.35
CA PHE A 3 21.48 7.31 0.32
C PHE A 3 20.39 7.92 -0.57
N THR A 4 19.73 7.10 -1.37
CA THR A 4 18.53 7.53 -2.09
C THR A 4 17.38 7.51 -1.09
N LEU A 5 16.94 8.70 -0.65
CA LEU A 5 15.72 8.84 0.14
C LEU A 5 14.54 8.68 -0.80
N LEU A 6 13.64 7.73 -0.50
CA LEU A 6 12.39 7.59 -1.24
C LEU A 6 11.52 8.84 -1.03
N ASP A 7 11.04 9.42 -2.12
CA ASP A 7 10.08 10.52 -2.08
C ASP A 7 8.65 10.05 -2.41
N ASP A 8 7.70 11.00 -2.42
CA ASP A 8 6.30 10.73 -2.71
C ASP A 8 6.08 10.22 -4.13
N THR A 9 6.90 10.66 -5.08
CA THR A 9 6.84 10.27 -6.49
C THR A 9 7.32 8.84 -6.65
N ASP A 10 8.43 8.46 -6.00
CA ASP A 10 8.95 7.09 -6.00
C ASP A 10 7.89 6.10 -5.50
N VAL A 11 7.28 6.39 -4.34
CA VAL A 11 6.28 5.51 -3.74
C VAL A 11 5.01 5.46 -4.60
N SER A 12 4.54 6.60 -5.10
CA SER A 12 3.35 6.67 -5.95
C SER A 12 3.52 5.87 -7.24
N GLN A 13 4.70 5.94 -7.86
CA GLN A 13 4.99 5.18 -9.08
C GLN A 13 5.15 3.68 -8.81
N ALA A 14 5.78 3.31 -7.70
CA ALA A 14 5.88 1.92 -7.29
C ALA A 14 4.48 1.28 -7.11
N TYR A 15 3.55 2.01 -6.47
CA TYR A 15 2.17 1.54 -6.27
C TYR A 15 1.41 1.43 -7.60
N ALA A 16 1.58 2.39 -8.51
CA ALA A 16 0.98 2.36 -9.83
C ALA A 16 1.49 1.18 -10.67
N ALA A 17 2.80 0.93 -10.67
CA ALA A 17 3.41 -0.20 -11.36
C ALA A 17 2.89 -1.53 -10.79
N TYR A 18 2.87 -1.66 -9.46
CA TYR A 18 2.41 -2.85 -8.76
C TYR A 18 0.96 -3.21 -9.10
N LEU A 19 0.01 -2.27 -8.91
CA LEU A 19 -1.40 -2.51 -9.20
C LEU A 19 -1.67 -2.71 -10.70
N ARG A 20 -0.91 -2.03 -11.58
CA ARG A 20 -1.00 -2.25 -13.03
C ARG A 20 -0.63 -3.68 -13.41
N GLU A 21 0.42 -4.24 -12.83
CA GLU A 21 0.81 -5.62 -13.10
C GLU A 21 -0.23 -6.62 -12.58
N LEU A 22 -0.75 -6.43 -11.36
CA LEU A 22 -1.84 -7.28 -10.85
C LEU A 22 -3.08 -7.24 -11.75
N ARG A 23 -3.47 -6.06 -12.25
CA ARG A 23 -4.58 -5.93 -13.20
C ARG A 23 -4.32 -6.74 -14.49
N LYS A 24 -3.11 -6.66 -15.04
CA LYS A 24 -2.73 -7.40 -16.26
C LYS A 24 -2.74 -8.92 -16.01
N GLN A 25 -2.22 -9.37 -14.87
CA GLN A 25 -2.22 -10.78 -14.47
C GLN A 25 -3.65 -11.31 -14.33
N ALA A 26 -4.55 -10.50 -13.76
CA ALA A 26 -5.98 -10.78 -13.71
C ALA A 26 -6.71 -10.66 -15.07
N LYS A 27 -5.99 -10.32 -16.15
CA LYS A 27 -6.53 -10.11 -17.51
C LYS A 27 -7.66 -9.09 -17.59
N LEU A 28 -7.67 -8.11 -16.68
CA LEU A 28 -8.68 -7.06 -16.67
C LEU A 28 -8.26 -5.88 -17.55
N SER A 29 -9.15 -5.44 -18.43
CA SER A 29 -9.01 -4.12 -19.05
C SER A 29 -9.24 -3.02 -17.99
N ARG A 30 -8.91 -1.78 -18.33
CA ARG A 30 -9.23 -0.65 -17.43
C ARG A 30 -10.74 -0.46 -17.25
N SER A 31 -11.55 -0.75 -18.27
CA SER A 31 -13.01 -0.70 -18.15
C SER A 31 -13.53 -1.81 -17.24
N ALA A 32 -13.04 -3.04 -17.41
CA ALA A 32 -13.42 -4.17 -16.56
C ALA A 32 -13.01 -3.95 -15.09
N LEU A 33 -11.85 -3.35 -14.85
CA LEU A 33 -11.45 -2.98 -13.48
C LEU A 33 -12.35 -1.86 -12.93
N ALA A 34 -12.70 -0.86 -13.75
CA ALA A 34 -13.55 0.25 -13.34
C ALA A 34 -14.93 -0.21 -12.85
N GLU A 35 -15.52 -1.19 -13.55
CA GLU A 35 -16.80 -1.80 -13.16
C GLU A 35 -16.72 -2.50 -11.80
N ARG A 36 -15.59 -3.16 -11.50
CA ARG A 36 -15.40 -3.91 -10.25
C ARG A 36 -15.04 -3.01 -9.07
N SER A 37 -14.19 -2.01 -9.30
CA SER A 37 -13.64 -1.16 -8.24
C SER A 37 -14.44 0.12 -8.01
N CYS A 38 -15.43 0.42 -8.86
CA CYS A 38 -16.14 1.70 -8.88
C CYS A 38 -15.21 2.93 -9.08
N VAL A 39 -14.04 2.73 -9.69
CA VAL A 39 -13.08 3.81 -10.02
C VAL A 39 -13.12 4.03 -11.53
N PRO A 40 -13.37 5.25 -12.03
CA PRO A 40 -13.49 5.48 -13.47
C PRO A 40 -12.25 5.02 -14.25
N ALA A 41 -12.46 4.43 -15.44
CA ALA A 41 -11.36 3.94 -16.29
C ALA A 41 -10.34 5.03 -16.66
N ALA A 42 -10.79 6.29 -16.80
CA ALA A 42 -9.93 7.45 -17.03
C ALA A 42 -9.02 7.73 -15.82
N THR A 43 -9.54 7.59 -14.59
CA THR A 43 -8.77 7.71 -13.35
C THR A 43 -7.75 6.59 -13.24
N ILE A 44 -8.14 5.35 -13.54
CA ILE A 44 -7.21 4.21 -13.57
C ILE A 44 -6.09 4.46 -14.58
N LYS A 45 -6.42 4.94 -15.79
CA LYS A 45 -5.42 5.28 -16.81
C LYS A 45 -4.46 6.36 -16.31
N LYS A 46 -4.96 7.44 -15.69
CA LYS A 46 -4.13 8.52 -15.13
C LYS A 46 -3.18 7.96 -14.08
N PHE A 47 -3.72 7.23 -13.09
CA PHE A 47 -2.93 6.62 -12.03
C PHE A 47 -1.81 5.72 -12.56
N GLU A 48 -2.13 4.80 -13.49
CA GLU A 48 -1.15 3.87 -14.06
C GLU A 48 -0.03 4.55 -14.89
N LEU A 49 -0.24 5.79 -15.32
CA LEU A 49 0.73 6.56 -16.12
C LEU A 49 1.51 7.56 -15.28
N THR A 50 0.89 8.14 -14.25
CA THR A 50 1.47 9.27 -13.51
C THR A 50 1.69 8.99 -12.03
N GLY A 51 1.26 7.86 -11.49
CA GLY A 51 1.28 7.57 -10.05
C GLY A 51 0.20 8.31 -9.24
N GLN A 52 -0.54 9.25 -9.86
CA GLN A 52 -1.42 10.17 -9.13
C GLN A 52 -2.84 9.63 -9.01
N ILE A 53 -3.33 9.52 -7.77
CA ILE A 53 -4.70 9.12 -7.45
C ILE A 53 -5.08 9.62 -6.05
N SER A 54 -6.38 9.71 -5.73
CA SER A 54 -6.80 9.94 -4.35
C SER A 54 -6.62 8.68 -3.49
N PHE A 55 -6.36 8.85 -2.19
CA PHE A 55 -6.18 7.73 -1.26
C PHE A 55 -7.39 6.77 -1.26
N ARG A 56 -8.62 7.30 -1.22
CA ARG A 56 -9.85 6.48 -1.29
C ARG A 56 -9.86 5.60 -2.54
N GLN A 57 -9.57 6.16 -3.71
CA GLN A 57 -9.59 5.40 -4.96
C GLN A 57 -8.44 4.38 -5.02
N LEU A 58 -7.27 4.70 -4.44
CA LEU A 58 -6.19 3.73 -4.28
C LEU A 58 -6.65 2.51 -3.49
N LEU A 59 -7.32 2.71 -2.35
CA LEU A 59 -7.86 1.60 -1.54
C LEU A 59 -8.90 0.78 -2.31
N LEU A 60 -9.76 1.42 -3.11
CA LEU A 60 -10.73 0.72 -3.95
C LEU A 60 -10.08 -0.12 -5.07
N LEU A 61 -8.98 0.34 -5.65
CA LEU A 61 -8.20 -0.48 -6.59
C LEU A 61 -7.50 -1.62 -5.85
N TRP A 62 -6.92 -1.32 -4.69
CA TRP A 62 -6.20 -2.28 -3.88
C TRP A 62 -7.11 -3.43 -3.46
N GLN A 63 -8.27 -3.18 -2.84
CA GLN A 63 -9.22 -4.23 -2.44
C GLN A 63 -9.71 -5.13 -3.59
N THR A 64 -9.63 -4.64 -4.83
CA THR A 64 -10.08 -5.38 -6.02
C THR A 64 -8.96 -6.28 -6.57
N LEU A 65 -7.70 -5.87 -6.40
CA LEU A 65 -6.53 -6.50 -7.01
C LEU A 65 -5.65 -7.25 -6.00
N ASP A 66 -5.71 -6.89 -4.72
CA ASP A 66 -4.90 -7.39 -3.62
C ASP A 66 -5.65 -7.25 -2.27
N SER A 67 -5.06 -7.74 -1.19
CA SER A 67 -5.64 -7.66 0.14
C SER A 67 -5.39 -6.30 0.80
N LEU A 68 -6.47 -5.64 1.23
CA LEU A 68 -6.39 -4.43 2.07
C LEU A 68 -5.81 -4.72 3.46
N ASP A 69 -5.85 -5.97 3.92
CA ASP A 69 -5.28 -6.34 5.22
C ASP A 69 -3.82 -5.92 5.30
N ARG A 70 -3.04 -6.07 4.22
CA ARG A 70 -1.63 -5.66 4.17
C ARG A 70 -1.42 -4.17 4.50
N LEU A 71 -2.30 -3.29 4.01
CA LEU A 71 -2.24 -1.87 4.31
C LEU A 71 -2.75 -1.59 5.73
N TYR A 72 -3.76 -2.32 6.18
CA TYR A 72 -4.29 -2.21 7.54
C TYR A 72 -3.29 -2.65 8.61
N GLN A 73 -2.48 -3.67 8.34
CA GLN A 73 -1.43 -4.11 9.26
C GLN A 73 -0.36 -3.03 9.51
N LEU A 74 -0.15 -2.10 8.58
CA LEU A 74 0.76 -0.97 8.78
C LEU A 74 0.27 -0.01 9.87
N THR A 75 -1.04 0.00 10.17
CA THR A 75 -1.60 0.83 11.24
C THR A 75 -1.65 0.11 12.58
N GLN A 76 -1.34 -1.19 12.61
CA GLN A 76 -1.33 -1.95 13.85
C GLN A 76 -0.01 -1.73 14.60
N PRO A 77 -0.02 -1.83 15.93
CA PRO A 77 1.22 -1.86 16.69
C PRO A 77 2.06 -3.03 16.17
N SER A 78 3.24 -2.72 15.62
CA SER A 78 4.21 -3.77 15.32
C SER A 78 4.54 -4.48 16.63
N LYS A 79 4.71 -5.81 16.58
CA LYS A 79 5.18 -6.58 17.75
C LYS A 79 6.47 -5.97 18.33
N GLU A 80 7.29 -5.34 17.48
CA GLU A 80 8.47 -4.58 17.86
C GLU A 80 8.16 -3.33 18.70
N ARG A 81 7.09 -2.57 18.42
CA ARG A 81 6.70 -1.40 19.25
C ARG A 81 6.02 -1.80 20.56
N ALA A 82 5.33 -2.94 20.57
CA ALA A 82 4.72 -3.48 21.78
C ALA A 82 5.75 -4.09 22.75
N ALA A 83 6.92 -4.48 22.25
CA ALA A 83 7.99 -5.10 23.01
C ALA A 83 9.10 -4.12 23.46
N ILE A 84 8.93 -2.80 23.24
CA ILE A 84 9.83 -1.81 23.84
C ILE A 84 9.39 -1.64 25.29
N PRO A 85 10.22 -2.03 26.28
CA PRO A 85 9.88 -1.86 27.68
C PRO A 85 9.62 -0.38 27.94
N THR A 86 8.45 -0.08 28.51
CA THR A 86 8.06 1.29 28.84
C THR A 86 8.52 1.70 30.24
N SER A 87 9.05 0.75 31.01
CA SER A 87 9.62 0.95 32.34
C SER A 87 10.92 0.15 32.52
N ILE A 88 11.79 0.65 33.40
CA ILE A 88 12.97 -0.08 33.90
C ILE A 88 12.56 -1.43 34.51
N ASP A 89 11.42 -1.49 35.21
CA ASP A 89 10.89 -2.74 35.78
C ASP A 89 10.53 -3.79 34.71
N GLU A 90 10.16 -3.38 33.50
CA GLU A 90 9.86 -4.30 32.40
C GLU A 90 11.15 -4.85 31.77
N VAL A 91 12.21 -4.04 31.70
CA VAL A 91 13.55 -4.49 31.24
C VAL A 91 14.12 -5.55 32.18
N LEU A 92 13.98 -5.36 33.50
CA LEU A 92 14.56 -6.25 34.52
C LEU A 92 13.86 -7.62 34.60
N LYS A 93 12.67 -7.79 34.01
CA LYS A 93 11.92 -9.06 33.99
C LYS A 93 12.36 -10.01 32.88
N ASP A 94 13.03 -9.51 31.83
CA ASP A 94 13.52 -10.33 30.71
C ASP A 94 14.93 -10.91 30.96
N GLU A 95 15.60 -10.54 32.07
CA GLU A 95 16.96 -11.01 32.41
C GLU A 95 17.03 -12.20 33.39
N PHE A 96 15.90 -12.83 33.76
CA PHE A 96 15.85 -14.00 34.67
C PHE A 96 14.87 -15.09 34.23
#